data_AF-A0A1R4IZ42-F1
#
_entry.id   AF-A0A1R4IZ42-F1
#
_cell.length_a   1.000
_cell.length_b   1.000
_cell.length_c   1.000
_cell.angle_alpha   90.00
_cell.angle_beta   90.00
_cell.angle_gamma   90.00
#
_symmetry.space_group_name_H-M   'P 1'
#
loop_
_entity.id
_entity.type
_entity.pdbx_description
1 polymer ?
#
loop_
_entity_poly.entity_id
_entity_poly.type
_entity_poly.pdbx_seq_one_letter_code
_entity_poly.pdbx_strand_id
1 'polypeptide(L)'
;MSSWGTKVFENDTATDLLDEVLDGTFRLDDYRRTIRAESSDGYISMRTGEQLLAMGALVRVARGDEIDALDQIVEHAQLGEGAELDLAPFLEQFSEEDIDRLREHIGMTLREPAVSELFERWEESGELERWLERSRAVVP
;
A
#
# COMPACT_ATOMS: atom_id res chain seq x y z
N MET A 1 1.64 -24.24 1.10
CA MET A 1 2.10 -22.88 1.43
C MET A 1 0.98 -21.91 1.11
N SER A 2 -0.12 -21.97 1.87
CA SER A 2 -1.26 -21.07 1.73
C SER A 2 -1.49 -20.51 3.13
N SER A 3 -0.81 -19.41 3.42
CA SER A 3 -1.01 -18.60 4.63
C SER A 3 -0.89 -17.11 4.34
N TRP A 4 -0.77 -16.73 3.07
CA TRP A 4 -0.93 -15.35 2.68
C TRP A 4 -2.43 -15.11 2.69
N GLY A 5 -2.90 -14.44 3.73
CA GLY A 5 -4.23 -13.87 3.63
C GLY A 5 -4.27 -12.86 2.46
N THR A 6 -5.48 -12.50 2.05
CA THR A 6 -5.72 -11.71 0.82
C THR A 6 -5.80 -10.22 1.05
N LYS A 7 -5.43 -9.77 2.24
CA LYS A 7 -5.60 -8.39 2.64
C LYS A 7 -4.28 -7.63 2.54
N VAL A 8 -4.41 -6.30 2.44
CA VAL A 8 -3.28 -5.41 2.13
C VAL A 8 -2.24 -5.38 3.25
N PHE A 9 -2.63 -5.55 4.52
CA PHE A 9 -1.73 -5.54 5.68
C PHE A 9 -1.41 -6.93 6.24
N GLU A 10 -1.48 -7.98 5.41
CA GLU A 10 -1.10 -9.35 5.78
C GLU A 10 0.30 -9.74 5.26
N ASN A 11 1.07 -8.78 4.74
CA ASN A 11 2.47 -8.93 4.36
C ASN A 11 3.37 -8.03 5.20
N ASP A 12 4.58 -8.52 5.49
CA ASP A 12 5.55 -7.84 6.37
C ASP A 12 5.86 -6.41 5.88
N THR A 13 5.92 -6.21 4.56
CA THR A 13 6.21 -4.90 3.97
C THR A 13 5.15 -3.84 4.31
N ALA A 14 3.88 -4.21 4.26
CA ALA A 14 2.76 -3.33 4.58
C ALA A 14 2.66 -3.05 6.08
N THR A 15 2.96 -4.03 6.93
CA THR A 15 2.99 -3.84 8.38
C THR A 15 4.19 -3.00 8.81
N ASP A 16 5.37 -3.18 8.18
CA ASP A 16 6.55 -2.32 8.39
C ASP A 16 6.21 -0.85 8.09
N LEU A 17 5.57 -0.59 6.93
CA LEU A 17 5.12 0.75 6.55
C LEU A 17 4.12 1.31 7.56
N LEU A 18 3.16 0.49 8.00
CA LEU A 18 2.18 0.93 8.98
C LEU A 18 2.85 1.28 10.32
N ASP A 19 3.82 0.50 10.77
CA ASP A 19 4.60 0.80 11.98
C ASP A 19 5.36 2.14 11.84
N GLU A 20 6.02 2.38 10.71
CA GLU A 20 6.70 3.65 10.41
C GLU A 20 5.73 4.83 10.43
N VAL A 21 4.49 4.63 9.97
CA VAL A 21 3.46 5.68 9.97
C VAL A 21 2.95 5.95 11.38
N LEU A 22 2.68 4.90 12.15
CA LEU A 22 2.14 5.00 13.51
C LEU A 22 3.17 5.56 14.51
N ASP A 23 4.45 5.24 14.34
CA ASP A 23 5.52 5.76 15.20
C ASP A 23 6.06 7.13 14.74
N GLY A 24 5.58 7.63 13.60
CA GLY A 24 5.93 8.94 13.02
C GLY A 24 7.31 8.99 12.37
N THR A 25 7.96 7.84 12.14
CA THR A 25 9.25 7.78 11.45
C THR A 25 9.13 7.80 9.93
N PHE A 26 7.94 7.53 9.38
CA PHE A 26 7.66 7.54 7.94
C PHE A 26 8.09 8.84 7.25
N ARG A 27 8.75 8.69 6.10
CA ARG A 27 9.21 9.78 5.24
C ARG A 27 8.85 9.54 3.79
N LEU A 28 7.90 10.32 3.24
CA LEU A 28 7.51 10.22 1.83
C LEU A 28 8.69 10.38 0.85
N ASP A 29 9.69 11.19 1.20
CA ASP A 29 10.87 11.41 0.35
C ASP A 29 11.73 10.16 0.13
N ASP A 30 11.76 9.24 1.09
CA ASP A 30 12.49 7.98 0.91
C ASP A 30 11.75 7.06 -0.08
N TYR A 31 10.42 7.02 0.00
CA TYR A 31 9.58 6.30 -0.96
C TYR A 31 9.67 6.89 -2.37
N ARG A 32 9.65 8.23 -2.50
CA ARG A 32 9.86 8.91 -3.80
C ARG A 32 11.20 8.51 -4.44
N ARG A 33 12.26 8.34 -3.63
CA ARG A 33 13.57 7.93 -4.12
C ARG A 33 13.56 6.49 -4.64
N THR A 34 12.97 5.58 -3.88
CA THR A 34 12.83 4.16 -4.25
C THR A 34 12.01 3.98 -5.52
N ILE A 35 10.80 4.55 -5.56
CA ILE A 35 9.89 4.43 -6.72
C ILE A 35 10.52 5.02 -7.97
N ARG A 36 11.23 6.16 -7.85
CA ARG A 36 11.94 6.76 -8.99
C ARG A 36 13.02 5.83 -9.54
N ALA A 37 13.76 5.14 -8.68
CA ALA A 37 14.79 4.20 -9.11
C ALA A 37 14.17 3.04 -9.89
N GLU A 38 13.15 2.39 -9.32
CA GLU A 38 12.49 1.23 -9.95
C GLU A 38 11.71 1.59 -11.22
N SER A 39 10.99 2.72 -11.21
CA SER A 39 10.24 3.18 -12.39
C SER A 39 11.16 3.54 -13.56
N SER A 40 12.41 3.94 -13.29
CA SER A 40 13.40 4.20 -14.34
C SER A 40 13.84 2.92 -15.05
N ASP A 41 13.85 1.79 -14.32
CA ASP A 41 14.15 0.47 -14.86
C ASP A 41 12.92 -0.19 -15.51
N GLY A 42 11.74 0.43 -15.37
CA GLY A 42 10.48 -0.01 -15.98
C GLY A 42 9.84 -1.23 -15.30
N TYR A 43 10.29 -1.57 -14.09
CA TYR A 43 9.84 -2.75 -13.36
C TYR A 43 9.70 -2.46 -11.87
N ILE A 44 8.55 -2.80 -11.30
CA ILE A 44 8.23 -2.62 -9.87
C ILE A 44 8.45 -3.94 -9.14
N SER A 45 9.31 -3.93 -8.13
CA SER A 45 9.57 -5.09 -7.28
C SER A 45 8.35 -5.47 -6.45
N MET A 46 8.33 -6.71 -5.94
CA MET A 46 7.23 -7.17 -5.09
C MET A 46 7.07 -6.26 -3.87
N ARG A 47 8.18 -5.94 -3.20
CA ARG A 47 8.20 -5.07 -2.01
C ARG A 47 7.67 -3.67 -2.33
N THR A 48 8.10 -3.05 -3.43
CA THR A 48 7.59 -1.72 -3.79
C THR A 48 6.11 -1.76 -4.18
N GLY A 49 5.66 -2.81 -4.87
CA GLY A 49 4.23 -3.02 -5.14
C GLY A 49 3.39 -3.11 -3.87
N GLU A 50 3.84 -3.90 -2.88
CA GLU A 50 3.19 -4.01 -1.56
C GLU A 50 3.13 -2.66 -0.84
N GLN A 51 4.24 -1.91 -0.82
CA GLN A 51 4.29 -0.57 -0.22
C GLN A 51 3.32 0.39 -0.91
N LEU A 52 3.24 0.38 -2.25
CA LEU A 52 2.33 1.25 -3.00
C LEU A 52 0.87 0.99 -2.64
N LEU A 53 0.48 -0.28 -2.52
CA LEU A 53 -0.89 -0.66 -2.14
C LEU A 53 -1.21 -0.27 -0.70
N ALA A 54 -0.29 -0.53 0.23
CA ALA A 54 -0.44 -0.14 1.63
C ALA A 54 -0.52 1.40 1.78
N MET A 55 0.31 2.14 1.06
CA MET A 55 0.29 3.61 1.04
C MET A 55 -1.02 4.16 0.45
N GLY A 56 -1.54 3.53 -0.62
CA GLY A 56 -2.86 3.85 -1.16
C GLY A 56 -3.98 3.65 -0.13
N ALA A 57 -3.96 2.51 0.57
CA ALA A 57 -4.92 2.22 1.64
C ALA A 57 -4.87 3.25 2.77
N LEU A 58 -3.67 3.61 3.23
CA LEU A 58 -3.47 4.62 4.27
C LEU A 58 -3.96 6.00 3.84
N VAL A 59 -3.70 6.43 2.60
CA VAL A 59 -4.19 7.72 2.08
C VAL A 59 -5.72 7.75 2.06
N ARG A 60 -6.36 6.66 1.62
CA ARG A 60 -7.83 6.55 1.62
C ARG A 60 -8.40 6.62 3.04
N VAL A 61 -7.83 5.86 3.97
CA VAL A 61 -8.26 5.89 5.38
C VAL A 61 -8.03 7.27 6.00
N ALA A 62 -6.88 7.90 5.76
CA ALA A 62 -6.58 9.25 6.26
C ALA A 62 -7.53 10.32 5.69
N ARG A 63 -8.09 10.10 4.50
CA ARG A 63 -9.14 10.94 3.89
C ARG A 63 -10.55 10.65 4.42
N GLY A 64 -10.72 9.62 5.25
CA GLY A 64 -12.00 9.21 5.81
C GLY A 64 -12.82 8.29 4.91
N ASP A 65 -12.21 7.64 3.91
CA ASP A 65 -12.90 6.66 3.07
C ASP A 65 -13.22 5.39 3.86
N GLU A 66 -14.45 4.88 3.72
CA GLU A 66 -14.86 3.59 4.26
C GLU A 66 -14.32 2.45 3.39
N ILE A 67 -13.18 1.87 3.80
CA ILE A 67 -12.57 0.70 3.14
C ILE A 67 -12.23 -0.41 4.14
N ASP A 68 -12.28 -1.67 3.68
CA ASP A 68 -11.94 -2.87 4.47
C ASP A 68 -10.52 -2.85 5.09
N ALA A 69 -9.66 -1.93 4.65
CA ALA A 69 -8.33 -1.76 5.22
C ALA A 69 -8.35 -1.08 6.60
N LEU A 70 -9.38 -0.30 6.93
CA LEU A 70 -9.47 0.41 8.21
C LEU A 70 -9.44 -0.56 9.40
N ASP A 71 -10.22 -1.65 9.34
CA ASP A 71 -10.27 -2.64 10.41
C ASP A 71 -8.89 -3.27 10.67
N GLN A 72 -8.12 -3.54 9.61
CA GLN A 72 -6.76 -4.10 9.72
C GLN A 72 -5.79 -3.11 10.37
N ILE A 73 -5.88 -1.83 9.98
CA ILE A 73 -5.02 -0.78 10.53
C ILE A 73 -5.32 -0.58 12.02
N VAL A 74 -6.60 -0.53 12.39
CA VAL A 74 -7.02 -0.38 13.79
C VAL A 74 -6.60 -1.59 14.64
N GLU A 75 -6.77 -2.81 14.11
CA GLU A 75 -6.32 -4.05 14.76
C GLU A 75 -4.81 -4.05 14.98
N HIS A 76 -4.03 -3.71 13.94
CA HIS A 76 -2.57 -3.68 13.99
C HIS A 76 -2.05 -2.59 14.94
N ALA A 77 -2.65 -1.41 14.91
CA ALA A 77 -2.29 -0.29 15.78
C ALA A 77 -2.58 -0.55 17.27
N GLN A 78 -3.30 -1.63 17.60
CA GLN A 78 -3.67 -2.01 18.96
C GLN A 78 -4.29 -0.84 19.74
N LEU A 79 -5.09 -0.03 19.04
CA LEU A 79 -5.68 1.17 19.62
C LEU A 79 -6.54 0.77 20.83
N GLY A 80 -6.27 1.41 21.96
CA GLY A 80 -7.06 1.24 23.18
C GLY A 80 -8.51 1.71 22.98
N GLU A 81 -9.40 1.28 23.86
CA GLU A 81 -10.79 1.70 23.83
C GLU A 81 -10.91 3.24 23.86
N GLY A 82 -11.47 3.82 22.79
CA GLY A 82 -11.62 5.28 22.63
C GLY A 82 -10.39 6.02 22.08
N ALA A 83 -9.31 5.33 21.72
CA ALA A 83 -8.20 5.91 20.98
C ALA A 83 -8.58 6.08 19.50
N GLU A 84 -8.27 7.26 18.95
CA GLU A 84 -8.52 7.58 17.55
C GLU A 84 -7.23 7.39 16.74
N LEU A 85 -7.38 6.82 15.55
CA LEU A 85 -6.29 6.68 14.60
C LEU A 85 -5.99 8.05 13.97
N ASP A 86 -4.86 8.66 14.31
CA ASP A 86 -4.41 9.91 13.70
C ASP A 86 -3.41 9.66 12.56
N LEU A 87 -3.90 9.73 11.32
CA LEU A 87 -3.08 9.67 10.11
C LEU A 87 -2.84 11.06 9.48
N ALA A 88 -3.23 12.15 10.14
CA ALA A 88 -3.04 13.49 9.59
C ALA A 88 -1.56 13.80 9.30
N PRO A 89 -0.59 13.50 10.20
CA PRO A 89 0.83 13.76 9.93
C PRO A 89 1.38 12.99 8.72
N PHE A 90 0.82 11.81 8.43
CA PHE A 90 1.15 11.04 7.25
C PHE A 90 0.60 11.71 5.98
N LEU A 91 -0.70 12.04 5.98
CA LEU A 91 -1.37 12.62 4.82
C LEU A 91 -0.82 14.01 4.48
N GLU A 92 -0.43 14.81 5.48
CA GLU A 92 0.18 16.12 5.29
C GLU A 92 1.50 16.10 4.51
N GLN A 93 2.17 14.95 4.41
CA GLN A 93 3.37 14.82 3.57
C GLN A 93 3.05 14.77 2.07
N PHE A 94 1.81 14.43 1.70
CA PHE A 94 1.38 14.28 0.30
C PHE A 94 0.82 15.58 -0.27
N SER A 95 1.31 15.96 -1.44
CA SER A 95 0.58 16.87 -2.32
C SER A 95 -0.41 16.10 -3.20
N GLU A 96 -1.36 16.79 -3.83
CA GLU A 96 -2.25 16.17 -4.82
C GLU A 96 -1.47 15.54 -5.99
N GLU A 97 -0.34 16.14 -6.38
CA GLU A 97 0.55 15.55 -7.40
C GLU A 97 1.16 14.22 -6.94
N ASP A 98 1.49 14.08 -5.65
CA ASP A 98 2.00 12.82 -5.11
C ASP A 98 0.92 11.74 -5.12
N ILE A 99 -0.33 12.12 -4.85
CA ILE A 99 -1.46 11.19 -4.84
C ILE A 99 -1.79 10.73 -6.27
N ASP A 100 -1.73 11.63 -7.23
CA ASP A 100 -1.88 11.27 -8.65
C ASP A 100 -0.76 10.33 -9.12
N ARG A 101 0.49 10.57 -8.72
CA ARG A 101 1.62 9.67 -9.01
C ARG A 101 1.48 8.33 -8.30
N LEU A 102 1.04 8.32 -7.04
CA LEU A 102 0.78 7.08 -6.31
C LEU A 102 -0.27 6.24 -7.04
N ARG A 103 -1.36 6.86 -7.51
CA ARG A 103 -2.39 6.20 -8.32
C ARG A 103 -1.81 5.60 -9.60
N GLU A 104 -0.94 6.34 -10.30
CA GLU A 104 -0.26 5.84 -11.49
C GLU A 104 0.63 4.61 -11.19
N HIS A 105 1.44 4.67 -10.15
CA HIS A 105 2.34 3.56 -9.77
C HIS A 105 1.59 2.33 -9.27
N ILE A 106 0.49 2.50 -8.53
CA ILE A 106 -0.42 1.37 -8.23
C ILE A 106 -0.98 0.81 -9.55
N GLY A 107 -1.41 1.67 -10.47
CA GLY A 107 -1.87 1.26 -11.79
C GLY A 107 -0.84 0.41 -12.56
N MET A 108 0.45 0.76 -12.49
CA MET A 108 1.55 -0.04 -13.05
C MET A 108 1.68 -1.40 -12.36
N THR A 109 1.63 -1.42 -11.02
CA THR A 109 1.70 -2.64 -10.20
C THR A 109 0.58 -3.64 -10.57
N LEU A 110 -0.60 -3.15 -10.92
CA LEU A 110 -1.78 -3.98 -11.20
C LEU A 110 -1.98 -4.35 -12.68
N ARG A 111 -1.00 -4.05 -13.54
CA ARG A 111 -1.19 -4.11 -15.00
C ARG A 111 -0.84 -5.45 -15.62
N GLU A 112 0.43 -5.85 -15.54
CA GLU A 112 0.97 -7.01 -16.26
C GLU A 112 2.29 -7.48 -15.64
N PRO A 113 2.67 -8.77 -15.82
CA PRO A 113 3.87 -9.34 -15.17
C PRO A 113 5.17 -8.71 -15.68
N ALA A 114 5.18 -8.17 -16.91
CA ALA A 114 6.36 -7.54 -17.50
C ALA A 114 6.84 -6.27 -16.75
N VAL A 115 5.99 -5.69 -15.89
CA VAL A 115 6.27 -4.44 -15.17
C VAL A 115 6.09 -4.56 -13.66
N SER A 116 5.64 -5.71 -13.15
CA SER A 116 5.38 -5.90 -11.72
C SER A 116 5.63 -7.34 -11.28
N GLU A 117 6.57 -7.52 -10.36
CA GLU A 117 6.82 -8.81 -9.71
C GLU A 117 5.58 -9.26 -8.91
N LEU A 118 4.89 -8.33 -8.24
CA LEU A 118 3.71 -8.65 -7.44
C LEU A 118 2.59 -9.22 -8.31
N PHE A 119 2.37 -8.66 -9.50
CA PHE A 119 1.42 -9.21 -10.48
C PHE A 119 1.81 -10.63 -10.90
N GLU A 120 3.08 -10.84 -11.25
CA GLU A 120 3.62 -12.15 -11.63
C GLU A 120 3.37 -13.18 -10.53
N ARG A 121 3.65 -12.86 -9.26
CA ARG A 121 3.41 -13.77 -8.14
C ARG A 121 1.93 -14.14 -7.97
N TRP A 122 1.02 -13.20 -8.14
CA TRP A 122 -0.41 -13.49 -8.05
C TRP A 122 -0.93 -14.33 -9.21
N GLU A 123 -0.37 -14.13 -10.40
CA GLU A 123 -0.64 -14.98 -11.57
C GLU A 123 -0.14 -16.41 -11.32
N GLU A 124 1.10 -16.57 -10.86
CA GLU A 124 1.70 -17.86 -10.55
C GLU A 124 0.99 -18.61 -9.43
N SER A 125 0.43 -17.90 -8.45
CA SER A 125 -0.35 -18.52 -7.36
C SER A 125 -1.77 -18.93 -7.78
N GLY A 126 -2.24 -18.46 -8.94
CA GLY A 126 -3.60 -18.66 -9.41
C GLY A 126 -4.65 -17.80 -8.68
N GLU A 127 -4.22 -16.75 -7.98
CA GLU A 127 -5.09 -15.89 -7.15
C GLU A 127 -5.22 -14.46 -7.71
N LEU A 128 -4.75 -14.24 -8.94
CA LEU A 128 -4.69 -12.94 -9.61
C LEU A 128 -5.97 -12.12 -9.53
N GLU A 129 -7.10 -12.68 -9.96
CA GLU A 129 -8.37 -11.93 -10.03
C GLU A 129 -8.79 -11.39 -8.64
N ARG A 130 -8.63 -12.23 -7.62
CA ARG A 130 -8.95 -11.88 -6.23
C ARG A 130 -8.04 -10.77 -5.70
N TRP A 131 -6.74 -10.84 -6.02
CA TRP A 131 -5.79 -9.80 -5.62
C TRP A 131 -5.99 -8.49 -6.38
N LEU A 132 -6.33 -8.53 -7.67
CA LEU A 132 -6.66 -7.33 -8.46
C LEU A 132 -7.92 -6.64 -7.95
N GLU A 133 -8.97 -7.39 -7.60
CA GLU A 133 -10.19 -6.84 -7.01
C GLU A 133 -9.89 -6.09 -5.71
N ARG A 134 -9.17 -6.74 -4.79
CA ARG A 134 -8.81 -6.16 -3.49
C ARG A 134 -7.89 -4.93 -3.64
N SER A 135 -6.91 -5.01 -4.53
CA SER A 135 -5.93 -3.95 -4.74
C SER A 135 -6.53 -2.71 -5.40
N ARG A 136 -7.54 -2.88 -6.26
CA ARG A 136 -8.28 -1.73 -6.82
C ARG A 136 -9.06 -0.96 -5.76
N ALA A 137 -9.46 -1.63 -4.68
CA ALA A 137 -10.16 -1.00 -3.57
C ALA A 137 -9.25 -0.08 -2.73
N VAL A 138 -7.93 -0.07 -2.94
CA VAL A 138 -7.01 0.80 -2.19
C VAL A 138 -6.37 1.88 -3.05
N VAL A 139 -6.84 2.06 -4.28
CA VAL A 139 -6.43 3.15 -5.16
C VAL A 139 -7.04 4.48 -4.65
N PRO A 140 -6.23 5.46 -4.21
CA PRO A 140 -6.72 6.72 -3.65
C PRO A 140 -7.17 7.75 -4.70
#